data_AF-A0ABD1YV50-F1
#
_entry.id   AF-A0ABD1YV50-F1
#
_cell.length_a   1.000
_cell.length_b   1.000
_cell.length_c   1.000
_cell.angle_alpha   90.00
_cell.angle_beta   90.00
_cell.angle_gamma   90.00
#
_symmetry.space_group_name_H-M   'P 1'
#
loop_
_entity.id
_entity.type
_entity.pdbx_description
1 polymer ?
#
loop_
_entity_poly.entity_id
_entity_poly.type
_entity_poly.pdbx_seq_one_letter_code
_entity_poly.pdbx_strand_id
1 'polypeptide(L)'
;MHWTGCPNSCGQVQVADIGFMGTMAKDENKKAVDGVDIFLGVSVGADSHLGKKIRPAVPIKDLIPVVQDLLIEHFGATRKA
;
A
#
# COMPACT_ATOMS: atom_id res chain seq x y z
N MET A 1 3.77 -8.39 2.73
CA MET A 1 3.74 -7.17 1.87
C MET A 1 3.98 -7.57 0.43
N HIS A 2 3.15 -7.16 -0.52
CA HIS A 2 3.34 -7.43 -1.95
C HIS A 2 3.33 -6.17 -2.80
N TRP A 3 3.99 -6.23 -3.95
CA TRP A 3 4.12 -5.14 -4.91
C TRP A 3 3.71 -5.57 -6.31
N THR A 4 2.98 -4.71 -7.01
CA THR A 4 2.67 -4.89 -8.44
C THR A 4 2.81 -3.57 -9.18
N GLY A 5 3.32 -3.59 -10.40
CA GLY A 5 3.60 -2.36 -11.16
C GLY A 5 2.38 -1.73 -11.83
N CYS A 6 1.28 -2.47 -12.00
CA CYS A 6 0.12 -1.99 -12.74
C CYS A 6 -1.18 -2.69 -12.27
N PRO A 7 -2.36 -2.22 -12.72
CA PRO A 7 -3.66 -2.76 -12.30
C PRO A 7 -3.89 -4.25 -12.58
N ASN A 8 -3.08 -4.88 -13.43
CA ASN A 8 -3.17 -6.32 -13.69
C ASN A 8 -2.86 -7.18 -12.46
N SER A 9 -2.23 -6.61 -11.42
CA SER A 9 -2.02 -7.26 -10.13
C SER A 9 -1.34 -8.64 -10.17
N CYS A 10 -0.37 -8.84 -11.07
CA CYS A 10 0.43 -10.07 -11.07
C CYS A 10 1.19 -10.28 -9.75
N GLY A 11 1.43 -9.20 -9.01
CA GLY A 11 2.00 -9.22 -7.66
C GLY A 11 0.97 -9.45 -6.54
N GLN A 12 -0.30 -9.68 -6.88
CA GLN A 12 -1.33 -10.14 -5.95
C GLN A 12 -1.49 -9.21 -4.73
N VAL A 13 -1.64 -7.90 -4.97
CA VAL A 13 -1.68 -6.92 -3.87
C VAL A 13 -2.95 -6.98 -3.04
N GLN A 14 -4.04 -7.51 -3.60
CA GLN A 14 -5.33 -7.67 -2.91
C GLN A 14 -5.30 -8.82 -1.90
N VAL A 15 -4.25 -9.65 -1.88
CA VAL A 15 -4.07 -10.73 -0.89
C VAL A 15 -2.91 -10.48 0.08
N ALA A 16 -2.29 -9.30 0.03
CA ALA A 16 -1.20 -8.95 0.94
C ALA A 16 -1.71 -8.20 2.17
N ASP A 17 -1.09 -8.43 3.33
CA ASP A 17 -1.37 -7.64 4.56
C ASP A 17 -1.31 -6.14 4.27
N ILE A 18 -0.28 -5.74 3.53
CA ILE A 18 -0.13 -4.42 2.90
C ILE A 18 0.28 -4.65 1.45
N GLY A 19 -0.57 -4.18 0.53
CA GLY A 19 -0.37 -4.28 -0.92
C GLY A 19 -0.06 -2.93 -1.55
N PHE A 20 0.85 -2.90 -2.51
CA PHE A 20 1.28 -1.69 -3.21
C PHE A 20 1.14 -1.84 -4.73
N MET A 21 0.23 -1.07 -5.32
CA MET A 21 -0.01 -1.08 -6.77
C MET A 21 0.52 0.20 -7.40
N GLY A 22 1.43 0.07 -8.36
CA GLY A 22 2.00 1.20 -9.11
C GLY A 22 0.92 2.05 -9.78
N THR A 23 1.05 3.36 -9.63
CA THR A 23 0.16 4.37 -10.20
C THR A 23 0.92 5.69 -10.40
N MET A 24 0.28 6.65 -11.05
CA MET A 24 0.80 8.02 -11.11
C MET A 24 0.26 8.83 -9.93
N ALA A 25 1.15 9.47 -9.18
CA ALA A 25 0.84 10.41 -8.11
C ALA A 25 1.19 11.84 -8.53
N LYS A 26 0.86 12.81 -7.66
CA LYS A 26 1.25 14.21 -7.82
C LYS A 26 2.04 14.66 -6.61
N ASP A 27 3.16 15.34 -6.86
CA ASP A 27 3.93 15.99 -5.80
C ASP A 27 3.32 17.34 -5.39
N GLU A 28 3.96 18.02 -4.44
CA GLU A 28 3.59 19.37 -3.96
C GLU A 28 3.56 20.44 -5.08
N ASN A 29 4.32 20.24 -6.16
CA ASN A 29 4.37 21.12 -7.32
C ASN A 29 3.37 20.70 -8.42
N LYS A 30 2.47 19.75 -8.12
CA LYS A 30 1.50 19.13 -9.04
C LYS A 30 2.14 18.40 -10.23
N LYS A 31 3.43 18.07 -10.15
CA LYS A 31 4.13 17.29 -11.18
C LYS A 31 3.75 15.82 -11.01
N ALA A 32 3.56 15.14 -12.14
CA ALA A 32 3.36 13.70 -12.16
C ALA A 32 4.65 12.99 -11.69
N VAL A 33 4.51 12.14 -10.68
CA VAL A 33 5.60 11.36 -10.08
C VAL A 33 5.15 9.92 -9.87
N ASP A 34 6.10 9.01 -9.74
CA ASP A 34 5.80 7.62 -9.41
C ASP A 34 5.15 7.54 -8.02
N GLY A 35 4.10 6.72 -7.92
CA GLY A 35 3.39 6.50 -6.68
C GLY A 35 2.77 5.11 -6.60
N VAL A 36 2.12 4.84 -5.47
CA VAL A 36 1.41 3.60 -5.22
C VAL A 36 0.02 3.83 -4.65
N ASP A 37 -0.92 3.03 -5.10
CA ASP A 37 -2.17 2.78 -4.39
C ASP A 37 -1.92 1.71 -3.32
N ILE A 38 -2.32 1.99 -2.08
CA ILE A 38 -2.15 1.10 -0.93
C ILE A 38 -3.43 0.31 -0.68
N PHE A 39 -3.28 -1.01 -0.53
CA PHE A 39 -4.34 -1.96 -0.21
C PHE A 39 -4.15 -2.52 1.20
N LEU A 40 -5.24 -2.62 1.99
CA LEU A 40 -5.30 -3.24 3.32
C LEU A 40 -6.59 -4.04 3.50
N GLY A 41 -6.67 -4.82 4.58
CA GLY A 41 -7.88 -5.53 5.00
C GLY A 41 -8.07 -6.86 4.29
N VAL A 42 -6.96 -7.51 3.92
CA VAL A 42 -7.00 -8.90 3.44
C VAL A 42 -7.30 -9.85 4.61
N SER A 43 -7.99 -10.94 4.30
CA SER A 43 -7.90 -12.19 5.06
C SER A 43 -7.63 -13.35 4.09
N VAL A 44 -6.72 -14.25 4.43
CA VAL A 44 -6.40 -15.47 3.66
C VAL A 44 -6.74 -16.70 4.48
N GLY A 45 -7.12 -17.80 3.82
CA GLY A 45 -7.57 -19.03 4.49
C GLY A 45 -9.07 -19.26 4.37
N ALA A 46 -9.66 -19.96 5.35
CA ALA A 46 -11.06 -20.39 5.30
C ALA A 46 -12.07 -19.23 5.26
N ASP A 47 -11.75 -18.10 5.90
CA ASP A 47 -12.56 -16.87 5.88
C ASP A 47 -11.83 -15.77 5.09
N SER A 48 -11.76 -15.96 3.77
CA SER A 48 -10.95 -15.10 2.90
C SER A 48 -11.69 -13.86 2.40
N HIS A 49 -11.00 -12.73 2.41
CA HIS A 49 -11.48 -11.46 1.90
C HIS A 49 -10.38 -10.73 1.13
N LEU A 50 -10.75 -10.12 0.00
CA LEU A 50 -9.85 -9.29 -0.77
C LEU A 50 -9.64 -7.94 -0.08
N GLY A 51 -8.38 -7.55 0.06
CA GLY A 51 -7.99 -6.23 0.52
C GLY A 51 -8.55 -5.13 -0.37
N LYS A 52 -8.91 -4.01 0.25
CA LYS A 52 -9.46 -2.83 -0.42
C LYS A 52 -8.40 -1.75 -0.52
N LYS A 53 -8.50 -0.94 -1.56
CA LYS A 53 -7.70 0.27 -1.71
C LYS A 53 -8.09 1.26 -0.62
N ILE A 54 -7.16 1.61 0.26
CA ILE A 54 -7.38 2.53 1.39
C ILE A 54 -6.75 3.91 1.18
N ARG A 55 -5.64 3.98 0.44
CA ARG A 55 -4.96 5.24 0.11
C ARG A 55 -4.55 5.24 -1.35
N PRO A 56 -5.15 6.09 -2.20
CA PRO A 56 -4.75 6.20 -3.59
C PRO A 56 -3.54 7.13 -3.76
N ALA A 57 -2.74 6.88 -4.80
CA ALA A 57 -1.74 7.80 -5.34
C ALA A 57 -0.77 8.40 -4.30
N VAL A 58 -0.20 7.55 -3.43
CA VAL A 58 0.84 7.96 -2.48
C VAL A 58 2.17 8.11 -3.24
N PRO A 59 2.80 9.30 -3.27
CA PRO A 59 4.11 9.46 -3.87
C PRO A 59 5.16 8.55 -3.21
N ILE A 60 6.06 7.94 -3.99
CA ILE A 60 7.09 7.04 -3.44
C ILE A 60 7.95 7.72 -2.36
N LYS A 61 8.23 9.02 -2.52
CA LYS A 61 9.00 9.81 -1.55
C LYS A 61 8.36 9.83 -0.14
N ASP A 62 7.04 9.71 -0.07
CA ASP A 62 6.25 9.80 1.16
C ASP A 62 5.85 8.40 1.69
N LEU A 63 6.28 7.32 1.02
CA LEU A 63 5.79 5.98 1.32
C LEU A 63 6.26 5.44 2.67
N ILE A 64 7.52 5.68 3.03
CA ILE A 64 8.11 5.16 4.28
C ILE A 64 7.32 5.60 5.52
N PRO A 65 7.08 6.90 5.77
CA PRO A 65 6.32 7.31 6.96
C PRO A 65 4.90 6.74 6.93
N VAL A 66 4.25 6.68 5.76
CA VAL A 66 2.90 6.08 5.63
C VAL A 66 2.91 4.61 6.04
N VAL A 67 3.89 3.82 5.58
CA VAL A 67 3.97 2.39 5.94
C VAL A 67 4.30 2.21 7.41
N GLN A 68 5.16 3.04 7.99
CA GLN A 68 5.45 3.00 9.42
C GLN A 68 4.19 3.22 10.25
N ASP A 69 3.38 4.24 9.91
CA ASP A 69 2.13 4.51 10.61
C ASP A 69 1.14 3.35 10.46
N LEU A 70 1.00 2.78 9.26
CA LEU A 70 0.14 1.59 9.04
C LEU A 70 0.59 0.38 9.87
N LEU A 71 1.90 0.14 9.98
CA LEU A 71 2.44 -0.95 10.79
C LEU A 71 2.16 -0.76 12.29
N ILE A 72 2.22 0.48 12.77
CA ILE A 72 1.92 0.81 14.17
C ILE A 72 0.42 0.67 14.43
N GLU A 73 -0.42 1.24 13.56
CA GLU A 73 -1.88 1.30 13.72
C GLU A 73 -2.56 -0.07 13.60
N HIS A 74 -2.11 -0.91 12.66
CA HIS A 74 -2.81 -2.15 12.29
C HIS A 74 -2.09 -3.44 12.67
N PHE A 75 -0.77 -3.38 12.89
CA PHE A 75 0.05 -4.59 13.07
C PHE A 75 0.88 -4.58 14.37
N GLY A 76 0.64 -3.61 15.27
CA GLY A 76 1.27 -3.55 16.59
C GLY A 76 2.77 -3.27 16.56
N ALA A 77 3.29 -2.69 15.48
CA ALA A 77 4.70 -2.31 15.40
C ALA A 77 5.05 -1.20 16.40
N THR A 78 6.31 -1.15 16.82
CA THR A 78 6.86 -0.10 17.69
C THR A 78 8.00 0.62 16.97
N ARG A 79 8.12 1.93 17.18
CA ARG A 79 9.24 2.69 16.63
C ARG A 79 10.53 2.24 17.30
N LYS A 80 11.54 1.95 16.49
CA LYS A 80 12.88 1.66 16.99
C LYS A 80 13.45 2.94 17.60
N ALA A 81 14.01 2.81 18.82
CA ALA A 81 14.70 3.89 19.53
C ALA A 81 15.97 4.35 18.80
#